data_AF-A0A5C6YUD5-F1
#
_entry.id   AF-A0A5C6YUD5-F1
#
_cell.length_a   1.000
_cell.length_b   1.000
_cell.length_c   1.000
_cell.angle_alpha   90.00
_cell.angle_beta   90.00
_cell.angle_gamma   90.00
#
_symmetry.space_group_name_H-M   'P 1'
#
loop_
_entity.id
_entity.type
_entity.pdbx_description
1 polymer ?
#
loop_
_entity_poly.entity_id
_entity_poly.type
_entity_poly.pdbx_seq_one_letter_code
_entity_poly.pdbx_strand_id
1 'polypeptide(L)'
;MTVSTGWLSRLLATWMLGLLTAASTAWAQEAPSAPVDPDKVLEAARKDLAQLQRQQDKGLDDEADLQDLRKQALSVQSRAEEASAALEPRLTDARARLAQLGDAPAGAKEPPELAAQRAQLAREIADTDAQVKLAKLTAVEAGQAIAGAEQNRRMQLGARLGERVPSPLQSGFWTGLAREGPGDLARVRAFWQSLADLWRAVPARGWLVLAGAAALVLLVTHALLRLIAHLCATRVPPGRLRRSLYAVSLVTLRTLRPGLIVHGLMLTLGATEPVAPVLAGWLDTVEAIVWFGGFVAGLGAAALMPRKPSWRLLPAPDETAARLAWFPHTLAAAAMLGWLTSRTAATLEISLAWTGAAHALAALTFVAVLALAARQLPRRGAPVDAPGDASGKAPGKTAGSKDADGAPRSAEPAIRPLWLSVLRAGVWLLLTAAVLALLLGFVSLAVFAMNQFVWALIVLGGAYLASALVDDLFMTLLAPLPAAPKSDGKPAAAPDEAPAPPRTREQTALLLSGLCRIAIAFLAL
;
A
#
# COMPACT_ATOMS: atom_id res chain seq x y z
N MET A 1 -21.27 -18.66 34.84
CA MET A 1 -20.88 -19.49 33.67
C MET A 1 -19.57 -18.96 33.11
N THR A 2 -18.46 -19.59 33.50
CA THR A 2 -17.09 -19.26 33.11
C THR A 2 -16.82 -19.75 31.68
N VAL A 3 -17.08 -18.91 30.69
CA VAL A 3 -16.75 -19.23 29.30
C VAL A 3 -15.22 -19.18 29.14
N SER A 4 -14.64 -20.35 28.85
CA SER A 4 -13.23 -20.58 28.56
C SER A 4 -12.60 -19.48 27.68
N THR A 5 -11.57 -18.83 28.22
CA THR A 5 -10.70 -17.85 27.53
C THR A 5 -10.02 -18.42 26.29
N GLY A 6 -9.99 -19.76 26.13
CA GLY A 6 -9.42 -20.45 24.98
C GLY A 6 -10.18 -20.25 23.67
N TRP A 7 -11.47 -19.89 23.70
CA TRP A 7 -12.22 -19.62 22.48
C TRP A 7 -11.84 -18.27 21.84
N LEU A 8 -11.54 -17.26 22.64
CA LEU A 8 -11.06 -15.98 22.11
C LEU A 8 -9.68 -16.08 21.54
N SER A 9 -8.75 -16.75 22.22
CA SER A 9 -7.40 -16.95 21.66
C SER A 9 -7.47 -17.72 20.35
N ARG A 10 -8.38 -18.70 20.22
CA ARG A 10 -8.64 -19.41 18.96
C ARG A 10 -9.26 -18.53 17.89
N LEU A 11 -10.24 -17.67 18.22
CA LEU A 11 -10.84 -16.73 17.27
C LEU A 11 -9.83 -15.68 16.78
N LEU A 12 -9.06 -15.12 17.70
CA LEU A 12 -8.00 -14.15 17.41
C LEU A 12 -6.87 -14.81 16.63
N ALA A 13 -6.52 -16.06 16.96
CA ALA A 13 -5.59 -16.87 16.18
C ALA A 13 -6.13 -17.23 14.80
N THR A 14 -7.42 -17.53 14.62
CA THR A 14 -8.01 -17.78 13.28
C THR A 14 -8.10 -16.51 12.45
N TRP A 15 -8.34 -15.36 13.09
CA TRP A 15 -8.38 -14.06 12.42
C TRP A 15 -6.97 -13.59 12.03
N MET A 16 -5.99 -13.81 12.92
CA MET A 16 -4.57 -13.62 12.63
C MET A 16 -4.08 -14.61 11.59
N LEU A 17 -4.48 -15.88 11.64
CA LEU A 17 -4.15 -16.88 10.63
C LEU A 17 -4.73 -16.46 9.28
N GLY A 18 -5.96 -15.93 9.24
CA GLY A 18 -6.55 -15.34 8.02
C GLY A 18 -5.78 -14.14 7.47
N LEU A 19 -5.31 -13.24 8.35
CA LEU A 19 -4.48 -12.09 7.97
C LEU A 19 -3.06 -12.49 7.55
N LEU A 20 -2.45 -13.46 8.23
CA LEU A 20 -1.16 -14.03 7.89
C LEU A 20 -1.24 -14.86 6.61
N THR A 21 -2.30 -15.62 6.36
CA THR A 21 -2.52 -16.34 5.10
C THR A 21 -2.74 -15.38 3.94
N ALA A 22 -3.47 -14.28 4.15
CA ALA A 22 -3.63 -13.23 3.13
C ALA A 22 -2.33 -12.44 2.85
N ALA A 23 -1.42 -12.35 3.82
CA ALA A 23 -0.10 -11.74 3.64
C ALA A 23 0.96 -12.73 3.12
N SER A 24 0.79 -14.04 3.36
CA SER A 24 1.71 -15.09 2.93
C SER A 24 1.41 -15.68 1.55
N THR A 25 0.33 -15.27 0.88
CA THR A 25 0.19 -15.54 -0.57
C THR A 25 1.31 -14.88 -1.40
N ALA A 26 2.08 -13.94 -0.83
CA ALA A 26 3.29 -13.38 -1.45
C ALA A 26 4.54 -14.29 -1.31
N TRP A 27 4.47 -15.34 -0.48
CA TRP A 27 5.48 -16.39 -0.33
C TRP A 27 4.82 -17.76 -0.54
N ALA A 28 4.01 -17.87 -1.59
CA ALA A 28 3.69 -19.19 -2.10
C ALA A 28 4.98 -19.72 -2.74
N GLN A 29 5.73 -20.50 -1.97
CA GLN A 29 6.80 -21.33 -2.50
C GLN A 29 6.12 -22.28 -3.49
N GLU A 30 6.31 -22.00 -4.78
CA GLU A 30 5.82 -22.84 -5.87
C GLU A 30 6.18 -24.28 -5.50
N ALA A 31 5.16 -25.15 -5.39
CA ALA A 31 5.40 -26.57 -5.19
C ALA A 31 6.40 -27.03 -6.26
N PRO A 32 7.34 -27.96 -5.96
CA PRO A 32 8.33 -28.38 -6.94
C PRO A 32 7.59 -28.80 -8.21
N SER A 33 7.68 -27.96 -9.23
CA SER A 33 7.08 -28.25 -10.52
C SER A 33 7.74 -29.52 -11.03
N ALA A 34 6.92 -30.42 -11.58
CA ALA A 34 7.36 -31.68 -12.20
C ALA A 34 8.66 -31.44 -12.99
N PRO A 35 9.65 -32.36 -12.98
CA PRO A 35 11.02 -32.10 -13.42
C PRO A 35 11.00 -31.40 -14.78
N VAL A 36 11.13 -30.08 -14.74
CA VAL A 36 11.12 -29.26 -15.95
C VAL A 36 12.50 -29.42 -16.51
N ASP A 37 12.55 -29.82 -17.77
CA ASP A 37 13.79 -29.93 -18.51
C ASP A 37 14.47 -28.56 -18.55
N PRO A 38 15.64 -28.37 -17.88
CA PRO A 38 16.28 -27.05 -17.76
C PRO A 38 16.60 -26.45 -19.13
N ASP A 39 16.79 -27.29 -20.14
CA ASP A 39 17.05 -26.90 -21.51
C ASP A 39 15.83 -26.21 -22.14
N LYS A 40 14.62 -26.70 -21.84
CA LYS A 40 13.37 -26.08 -22.30
C LYS A 40 13.10 -24.75 -21.61
N VAL A 41 13.45 -24.65 -20.32
CA VAL A 41 13.34 -23.39 -19.56
C VAL A 41 14.28 -22.34 -20.16
N LEU A 42 15.52 -22.73 -20.44
CA LEU A 42 16.50 -21.86 -21.06
C LEU A 42 16.07 -21.39 -22.46
N GLU A 43 15.58 -22.30 -23.30
CA GLU A 43 15.10 -21.95 -24.64
C GLU A 43 13.87 -21.02 -24.61
N ALA A 44 12.96 -21.21 -23.66
CA ALA A 44 11.84 -20.29 -23.44
C ALA A 44 12.34 -18.91 -23.00
N ALA A 45 13.25 -18.85 -22.02
CA ALA A 45 13.84 -17.60 -21.54
C ALA A 45 14.56 -16.83 -22.66
N ARG A 46 15.27 -17.52 -23.56
CA ARG A 46 15.93 -16.92 -24.72
C ARG A 46 14.95 -16.33 -25.74
N LYS A 47 13.86 -17.04 -26.02
CA LYS A 47 12.80 -16.52 -26.91
C LYS A 47 12.16 -15.26 -26.35
N ASP A 48 11.88 -15.27 -25.04
CA ASP A 48 11.32 -14.12 -24.35
C ASP A 48 12.30 -12.94 -24.34
N LEU A 49 13.60 -13.19 -24.12
CA LEU A 49 14.64 -12.16 -24.20
C LEU A 49 14.72 -11.53 -25.60
N ALA A 50 14.69 -12.34 -26.65
CA ALA A 50 14.70 -11.84 -28.03
C ALA A 50 13.44 -11.02 -28.35
N GLN A 51 12.29 -11.38 -27.76
CA GLN A 51 11.07 -10.58 -27.87
C GLN A 51 11.20 -9.25 -27.13
N LEU A 52 11.80 -9.25 -25.93
CA LEU A 52 12.04 -8.04 -25.14
C LEU A 52 12.97 -7.06 -25.86
N GLN A 53 14.07 -7.55 -26.44
CA GLN A 53 14.99 -6.73 -27.23
C GLN A 53 14.26 -6.07 -28.42
N ARG A 54 13.40 -6.81 -29.13
CA ARG A 54 12.59 -6.25 -30.22
C ARG A 54 11.57 -5.22 -29.75
N GLN A 55 11.02 -5.37 -28.54
CA GLN A 55 10.11 -4.36 -27.97
C GLN A 55 10.88 -3.09 -27.61
N GLN A 56 12.07 -3.24 -27.03
CA GLN A 56 12.95 -2.12 -26.69
C GLN A 56 13.40 -1.32 -27.93
N ASP A 57 13.74 -2.02 -29.02
CA ASP A 57 14.17 -1.38 -30.28
C ASP A 57 13.05 -0.60 -30.98
N LYS A 58 11.79 -0.95 -30.74
CA LYS A 58 10.63 -0.23 -31.29
C LYS A 58 10.39 1.14 -30.65
N GLY A 59 11.09 1.46 -29.56
CA GLY A 59 10.82 2.62 -28.74
C GLY A 59 9.61 2.38 -27.83
N LEU A 60 9.80 2.56 -26.53
CA LEU A 60 8.75 2.46 -25.52
C LEU A 60 8.61 3.84 -24.87
N ASP A 61 7.51 4.51 -25.19
CA ASP A 61 7.24 5.88 -24.74
C ASP A 61 6.37 5.93 -23.48
N ASP A 62 5.67 4.83 -23.16
CA ASP A 62 4.82 4.73 -21.98
C ASP A 62 5.55 4.10 -20.77
N GLU A 63 5.24 4.63 -19.59
CA GLU A 63 5.75 4.14 -18.30
C GLU A 63 5.23 2.72 -18.01
N ALA A 64 3.99 2.42 -18.41
CA ALA A 64 3.41 1.10 -18.26
C ALA A 64 4.19 0.04 -19.06
N ASP A 65 4.53 0.37 -20.31
CA ASP A 65 5.30 -0.52 -21.18
C ASP A 65 6.71 -0.76 -20.66
N LEU A 66 7.38 0.28 -20.11
CA LEU A 66 8.68 0.13 -19.47
C LEU A 66 8.62 -0.76 -18.21
N GLN A 67 7.54 -0.65 -17.42
CA GLN A 67 7.34 -1.51 -16.24
C GLN A 67 7.07 -2.96 -16.63
N ASP A 68 6.30 -3.20 -17.68
CA ASP A 68 6.01 -4.54 -18.15
C ASP A 68 7.23 -5.19 -18.81
N LEU A 69 8.03 -4.42 -19.56
CA LEU A 69 9.34 -4.86 -20.03
C LEU A 69 10.26 -5.25 -18.86
N ARG A 70 10.31 -4.42 -17.80
CA ARG A 70 11.09 -4.74 -16.60
C ARG A 70 10.63 -6.03 -15.93
N LYS A 71 9.32 -6.24 -15.76
CA LYS A 71 8.77 -7.47 -15.16
C LYS A 71 9.11 -8.70 -15.99
N GLN A 72 8.96 -8.62 -17.31
CA GLN A 72 9.29 -9.71 -18.22
C GLN A 72 10.80 -10.00 -18.18
N ALA A 73 11.65 -8.98 -18.18
CA ALA A 73 13.10 -9.14 -18.06
C ALA A 73 13.51 -9.77 -16.71
N LEU A 74 12.88 -9.40 -15.59
CA LEU A 74 13.09 -10.06 -14.29
C LEU A 74 12.70 -11.55 -14.32
N SER A 75 11.60 -11.89 -14.98
CA SER A 75 11.19 -13.29 -15.17
C SER A 75 12.18 -14.08 -16.01
N VAL A 76 12.70 -13.49 -17.09
CA VAL A 76 13.74 -14.10 -17.93
C VAL A 76 15.03 -14.31 -17.12
N GLN A 77 15.44 -13.31 -16.33
CA GLN A 77 16.62 -13.39 -15.47
C GLN A 77 16.49 -14.55 -14.47
N SER A 78 15.38 -14.63 -13.73
CA SER A 78 15.12 -15.70 -12.75
C SER A 78 15.19 -17.08 -13.40
N ARG A 79 14.49 -17.27 -14.53
CA ARG A 79 14.46 -18.55 -15.25
C ARG A 79 15.84 -18.96 -15.78
N ALA A 80 16.63 -18.01 -16.25
CA ALA A 80 17.99 -18.26 -16.72
C ALA A 80 18.93 -18.63 -15.56
N GLU A 81 18.82 -17.95 -14.41
CA GLU A 81 19.57 -18.27 -13.20
C GLU A 81 19.20 -19.66 -12.65
N GLU A 82 17.90 -19.99 -12.58
CA GLU A 82 17.39 -21.31 -12.19
C GLU A 82 17.90 -22.42 -13.11
N ALA A 83 17.85 -22.20 -14.43
CA ALA A 83 18.39 -23.16 -15.41
C ALA A 83 19.90 -23.36 -15.20
N SER A 84 20.66 -22.28 -14.97
CA SER A 84 22.10 -22.37 -14.70
C SER A 84 22.40 -23.17 -13.42
N ALA A 85 21.63 -22.95 -12.35
CA ALA A 85 21.78 -23.63 -11.08
C ALA A 85 21.39 -25.13 -11.17
N ALA A 86 20.47 -25.48 -12.06
CA ALA A 86 20.09 -26.87 -12.31
C ALA A 86 21.11 -27.64 -13.18
N LEU A 87 21.80 -26.95 -14.10
CA LEU A 87 22.78 -27.55 -15.02
C LEU A 87 24.17 -27.69 -14.39
N GLU A 88 24.55 -26.80 -13.46
CA GLU A 88 25.86 -26.84 -12.80
C GLU A 88 26.16 -28.18 -12.10
N PRO A 89 25.25 -28.78 -11.30
CA PRO A 89 25.46 -30.09 -10.71
C PRO A 89 25.66 -31.19 -11.75
N ARG A 90 24.90 -31.19 -12.86
CA ARG A 90 25.03 -32.19 -13.94
C ARG A 90 26.41 -32.12 -14.59
N LEU A 91 26.90 -30.90 -14.84
CA LEU A 91 28.23 -30.66 -15.38
C LEU A 91 29.32 -31.11 -14.40
N THR A 92 29.15 -30.90 -13.08
CA THR A 92 30.11 -31.41 -12.09
C THR A 92 30.13 -32.94 -12.03
N ASP A 93 28.96 -33.59 -12.09
CA ASP A 93 28.86 -35.07 -12.08
C ASP A 93 29.45 -35.69 -13.35
N ALA A 94 29.14 -35.14 -14.53
CA ALA A 94 29.72 -35.60 -15.80
C ALA A 94 31.25 -35.45 -15.81
N ARG A 95 31.79 -34.33 -15.29
CA ARG A 95 33.24 -34.14 -15.12
C ARG A 95 33.84 -35.14 -14.14
N ALA A 96 33.16 -35.45 -13.03
CA ALA A 96 33.62 -36.44 -12.06
C ALA A 96 33.66 -37.86 -12.67
N ARG A 97 32.64 -38.24 -13.46
CA ARG A 97 32.61 -39.52 -14.19
C ARG A 97 33.72 -39.62 -15.24
N LEU A 98 33.98 -38.54 -15.98
CA LEU A 98 35.10 -38.50 -16.92
C LEU A 98 36.44 -38.65 -16.18
N ALA A 99 36.60 -37.99 -15.02
CA ALA A 99 37.80 -38.10 -14.20
C ALA A 99 38.01 -39.53 -13.64
N GLN A 100 36.94 -40.27 -13.34
CA GLN A 100 37.04 -41.68 -12.93
C GLN A 100 37.53 -42.61 -14.05
N LEU A 101 37.27 -42.27 -15.33
CA LEU A 101 37.76 -43.03 -16.49
C LEU A 101 39.24 -42.78 -16.81
N GLY A 102 39.80 -41.66 -16.35
CA GLY A 102 41.19 -41.29 -16.57
C GLY A 102 41.54 -40.94 -18.03
N ASP A 103 42.78 -40.46 -18.21
CA ASP A 103 43.32 -40.10 -19.52
C ASP A 103 43.57 -41.34 -20.39
N ALA A 104 43.51 -41.16 -21.71
CA ALA A 104 43.79 -42.24 -22.65
C ALA A 104 45.23 -42.76 -22.46
N PRO A 105 45.46 -44.09 -22.40
CA PRO A 105 46.79 -44.65 -22.17
C PRO A 105 47.72 -44.32 -23.34
N ALA A 106 48.86 -43.69 -23.05
CA ALA A 106 49.87 -43.36 -24.04
C ALA A 106 50.55 -44.64 -24.58
N GLY A 107 50.05 -45.17 -25.70
CA GLY A 107 50.70 -46.25 -26.45
C GLY A 107 50.12 -47.67 -26.27
N ALA A 108 49.01 -47.85 -25.55
CA ALA A 108 48.30 -49.14 -25.46
C ALA A 108 46.96 -49.11 -26.20
N LYS A 109 46.57 -50.24 -26.80
CA LYS A 109 45.31 -50.39 -27.55
C LYS A 109 44.15 -50.49 -26.55
N GLU A 110 43.50 -49.37 -26.30
CA GLU A 110 42.33 -49.29 -25.42
C GLU A 110 41.14 -50.10 -25.98
N PRO A 111 40.32 -50.75 -25.12
CA PRO A 111 39.04 -51.30 -25.55
C PRO A 111 38.17 -50.22 -26.23
N PRO A 112 37.59 -50.50 -27.42
CA PRO A 112 36.82 -49.51 -28.18
C PRO A 112 35.61 -48.94 -27.41
N GLU A 113 35.08 -49.72 -26.47
CA GLU A 113 33.96 -49.30 -25.60
C GLU A 113 34.35 -48.19 -24.61
N LEU A 114 35.56 -48.22 -24.05
CA LEU A 114 36.05 -47.19 -23.11
C LEU A 114 36.37 -45.89 -23.85
N ALA A 115 36.96 -46.00 -25.05
CA ALA A 115 37.18 -44.84 -25.92
C ALA A 115 35.85 -44.19 -26.34
N ALA A 116 34.82 -45.00 -26.66
CA ALA A 116 33.48 -44.52 -26.98
C ALA A 116 32.80 -43.84 -25.78
N GLN A 117 32.89 -44.42 -24.58
CA GLN A 117 32.35 -43.83 -23.35
C GLN A 117 33.02 -42.51 -23.00
N ARG A 118 34.36 -42.42 -23.12
CA ARG A 118 35.11 -41.17 -22.91
C ARG A 118 34.68 -40.10 -23.90
N ALA A 119 34.52 -40.45 -25.17
CA ALA A 119 34.06 -39.53 -26.21
C ALA A 119 32.61 -39.05 -25.97
N GLN A 120 31.73 -39.94 -25.47
CA GLN A 120 30.35 -39.58 -25.15
C GLN A 120 30.27 -38.61 -23.97
N LEU A 121 30.98 -38.89 -22.87
CA LEU A 121 31.04 -37.99 -21.70
C LEU A 121 31.67 -36.63 -22.04
N ALA A 122 32.71 -36.61 -22.89
CA ALA A 122 33.31 -35.37 -23.34
C ALA A 122 32.31 -34.49 -24.13
N ARG A 123 31.44 -35.10 -24.95
CA ARG A 123 30.36 -34.39 -25.66
C ARG A 123 29.32 -33.86 -24.68
N GLU A 124 28.85 -34.69 -23.75
CA GLU A 124 27.87 -34.30 -22.73
C GLU A 124 28.37 -33.11 -21.88
N ILE A 125 29.65 -33.12 -21.49
CA ILE A 125 30.28 -32.01 -20.76
C ILE A 125 30.30 -30.75 -21.62
N ALA A 126 30.69 -30.85 -22.90
CA ALA A 126 30.76 -29.70 -23.79
C ALA A 126 29.37 -29.07 -24.02
N ASP A 127 28.35 -29.91 -24.24
CA ASP A 127 26.97 -29.46 -24.44
C ASP A 127 26.41 -28.79 -23.17
N THR A 128 26.59 -29.42 -22.00
CA THR A 128 26.12 -28.86 -20.72
C THR A 128 26.87 -27.58 -20.35
N ASP A 129 28.18 -27.50 -20.61
CA ASP A 129 28.99 -26.29 -20.36
C ASP A 129 28.55 -25.13 -21.27
N ALA A 130 28.23 -25.43 -22.53
CA ALA A 130 27.67 -24.46 -23.46
C ALA A 130 26.31 -23.93 -22.96
N GLN A 131 25.43 -24.82 -22.49
CA GLN A 131 24.13 -24.43 -21.93
C GLN A 131 24.28 -23.59 -20.65
N VAL A 132 25.19 -23.94 -19.73
CA VAL A 132 25.46 -23.12 -18.52
C VAL A 132 25.95 -21.73 -18.91
N LYS A 133 26.86 -21.62 -19.88
CA LYS A 133 27.36 -20.33 -20.38
C LYS A 133 26.24 -19.51 -21.02
N LEU A 134 25.40 -20.15 -21.83
CA LEU A 134 24.24 -19.50 -22.45
C LEU A 134 23.24 -19.01 -21.39
N ALA A 135 22.96 -19.81 -20.37
CA ALA A 135 22.09 -19.42 -19.26
C ALA A 135 22.63 -18.19 -18.51
N LYS A 136 23.93 -18.20 -18.18
CA LYS A 136 24.59 -17.04 -17.54
C LYS A 136 24.56 -15.80 -18.42
N LEU A 137 24.82 -15.94 -19.73
CA LEU A 137 24.74 -14.83 -20.67
C LEU A 137 23.32 -14.26 -20.75
N THR A 138 22.31 -15.13 -20.87
CA THR A 138 20.88 -14.74 -20.90
C THR A 138 20.49 -13.98 -19.64
N ALA A 139 20.95 -14.41 -18.46
CA ALA A 139 20.72 -13.69 -17.20
C ALA A 139 21.37 -12.30 -17.19
N VAL A 140 22.61 -12.18 -17.69
CA VAL A 140 23.31 -10.88 -17.79
C VAL A 140 22.61 -9.94 -18.77
N GLU A 141 22.21 -10.42 -19.94
CA GLU A 141 21.49 -9.63 -20.94
C GLU A 141 20.12 -9.16 -20.42
N ALA A 142 19.40 -10.03 -19.69
CA ALA A 142 18.18 -9.64 -19.00
C ALA A 142 18.45 -8.56 -17.93
N GLY A 143 19.56 -8.68 -17.18
CA GLY A 143 20.02 -7.67 -16.24
C GLY A 143 20.32 -6.32 -16.90
N GLN A 144 20.93 -6.32 -18.09
CA GLN A 144 21.17 -5.12 -18.88
C GLN A 144 19.85 -4.48 -19.37
N ALA A 145 18.88 -5.29 -19.81
CA ALA A 145 17.56 -4.81 -20.20
C ALA A 145 16.83 -4.12 -19.02
N ILE A 146 16.91 -4.69 -17.81
CA ILE A 146 16.36 -4.09 -16.58
C ILE A 146 17.03 -2.73 -16.29
N ALA A 147 18.36 -2.67 -16.35
CA ALA A 147 19.10 -1.44 -16.11
C ALA A 147 18.79 -0.36 -17.16
N GLY A 148 18.65 -0.75 -18.43
CA GLY A 148 18.24 0.12 -19.53
C GLY A 148 16.84 0.67 -19.35
N ALA A 149 15.88 -0.16 -18.94
CA ALA A 149 14.51 0.27 -18.64
C ALA A 149 14.48 1.33 -17.53
N GLU A 150 15.20 1.12 -16.42
CA GLU A 150 15.28 2.11 -15.33
C GLU A 150 15.99 3.40 -15.75
N GLN A 151 16.99 3.32 -16.63
CA GLN A 151 17.64 4.50 -17.16
C GLN A 151 16.70 5.31 -18.04
N ASN A 152 15.97 4.66 -18.95
CA ASN A 152 14.98 5.31 -19.81
C ASN A 152 13.88 5.96 -18.97
N ARG A 153 13.38 5.26 -17.96
CA ARG A 153 12.41 5.77 -17.00
C ARG A 153 12.90 7.04 -16.30
N ARG A 154 14.15 7.04 -15.81
CA ARG A 154 14.76 8.22 -15.19
C ARG A 154 14.91 9.38 -16.17
N MET A 155 15.29 9.11 -17.42
CA MET A 155 15.39 10.15 -18.45
C MET A 155 14.03 10.73 -18.83
N GLN A 156 13.01 9.89 -19.02
CA GLN A 156 11.64 10.32 -19.31
C GLN A 156 11.07 11.12 -18.14
N LEU A 157 11.29 10.68 -16.89
CA LEU A 157 10.91 11.45 -15.71
C LEU A 157 11.61 12.81 -15.69
N GLY A 158 12.92 12.86 -15.95
CA GLY A 158 13.68 14.11 -16.02
C GLY A 158 13.15 15.06 -17.10
N ALA A 159 12.87 14.53 -18.28
CA ALA A 159 12.27 15.28 -19.39
C ALA A 159 10.89 15.82 -19.00
N ARG A 160 9.99 14.98 -18.48
CA ARG A 160 8.63 15.37 -18.07
C ARG A 160 8.62 16.38 -16.91
N LEU A 161 9.57 16.29 -15.98
CA LEU A 161 9.71 17.25 -14.88
C LEU A 161 10.25 18.61 -15.34
N GLY A 162 11.11 18.61 -16.36
CA GLY A 162 11.69 19.82 -16.95
C GLY A 162 10.84 20.45 -18.07
N GLU A 163 9.86 19.72 -18.60
CA GLU A 163 8.99 20.17 -19.68
C GLU A 163 8.14 21.35 -19.23
N ARG A 164 8.29 22.47 -19.95
CA ARG A 164 7.45 23.65 -19.77
C ARG A 164 6.24 23.56 -20.70
N VAL A 165 5.10 23.27 -20.12
CA VAL A 165 3.80 23.42 -20.80
C VAL A 165 3.46 24.92 -20.84
N PRO A 166 2.80 25.44 -21.90
CA PRO A 166 2.27 26.80 -21.91
C PRO A 166 1.52 27.07 -20.60
N SER A 167 1.93 28.12 -19.88
CA SER A 167 1.35 28.43 -18.57
C SER A 167 -0.16 28.65 -18.73
N PRO A 168 -1.00 28.23 -17.76
CA PRO A 168 -2.44 28.52 -17.77
C PRO A 168 -2.78 30.02 -17.90
N LEU A 169 -1.82 30.90 -17.59
CA LEU A 169 -1.92 32.35 -17.72
C LEU A 169 -1.66 32.86 -19.16
N GLN A 170 -1.14 32.02 -20.06
CA GLN A 170 -0.84 32.37 -21.44
C GLN A 170 -2.00 32.01 -22.37
N SER A 171 -2.25 32.84 -23.39
CA SER A 171 -3.30 32.58 -24.39
C SER A 171 -3.07 31.29 -25.18
N GLY A 172 -1.81 30.91 -25.40
CA GLY A 172 -1.42 29.68 -26.11
C GLY A 172 -1.95 28.39 -25.48
N PHE A 173 -2.11 28.37 -24.15
CA PHE A 173 -2.72 27.23 -23.44
C PHE A 173 -4.19 27.05 -23.86
N TRP A 174 -4.95 28.14 -23.86
CA TRP A 174 -6.38 28.13 -24.18
C TRP A 174 -6.66 27.87 -25.65
N THR A 175 -5.81 28.37 -26.55
CA THR A 175 -5.95 28.08 -27.99
C THR A 175 -5.64 26.62 -28.31
N GLY A 176 -4.64 26.01 -27.65
CA GLY A 176 -4.38 24.58 -27.75
C GLY A 176 -5.56 23.73 -27.27
N LEU A 177 -6.09 24.06 -26.10
CA LEU A 177 -7.25 23.37 -25.51
C LEU A 177 -8.50 23.46 -26.41
N ALA A 178 -8.75 24.64 -27.00
CA ALA A 178 -9.87 24.85 -27.92
C ALA A 178 -9.68 24.11 -29.25
N ARG A 179 -8.44 23.98 -29.73
CA ARG A 179 -8.12 23.30 -30.99
C ARG A 179 -8.29 21.79 -30.90
N GLU A 180 -7.83 21.18 -29.81
CA GLU A 180 -7.86 19.72 -29.63
C GLU A 180 -9.18 19.24 -29.01
N GLY A 181 -9.89 20.13 -28.30
CA GLY A 181 -11.12 19.83 -27.57
C GLY A 181 -12.21 19.09 -28.34
N PRO A 182 -12.56 19.44 -29.59
CA PRO A 182 -13.60 18.71 -30.33
C PRO A 182 -13.25 17.23 -30.55
N GLY A 183 -11.98 16.93 -30.80
CA GLY A 183 -11.49 15.57 -31.01
C GLY A 183 -11.47 14.75 -29.73
N ASP A 184 -10.93 15.33 -28.65
CA ASP A 184 -10.95 14.71 -27.32
C ASP A 184 -12.38 14.44 -26.83
N LEU A 185 -13.28 15.42 -27.01
CA LEU A 185 -14.68 15.29 -26.61
C LEU A 185 -15.39 14.18 -27.40
N ALA A 186 -15.06 14.00 -28.68
CA ALA A 186 -15.60 12.92 -29.48
C ALA A 186 -15.13 11.55 -28.96
N ARG A 187 -13.84 11.40 -28.63
CA ARG A 187 -13.29 10.17 -28.02
C ARG A 187 -13.93 9.86 -26.67
N VAL A 188 -14.04 10.86 -25.80
CA VAL A 188 -14.72 10.75 -24.49
C VAL A 188 -16.18 10.33 -24.68
N ARG A 189 -16.90 10.94 -25.62
CA ARG A 189 -18.30 10.59 -25.89
C ARG A 189 -18.45 9.16 -26.39
N ALA A 190 -17.61 8.73 -27.33
CA ALA A 190 -17.64 7.37 -27.85
C ALA A 190 -17.38 6.33 -26.75
N PHE A 191 -16.42 6.60 -25.86
CA PHE A 191 -16.13 5.74 -24.73
C PHE A 191 -17.30 5.65 -23.74
N TRP A 192 -17.87 6.79 -23.32
CA TRP A 192 -19.02 6.77 -22.42
C TRP A 192 -20.25 6.13 -23.06
N GLN A 193 -20.40 6.23 -24.38
CA GLN A 193 -21.44 5.51 -25.09
C GLN A 193 -21.25 4.00 -24.95
N SER A 194 -20.02 3.49 -25.12
CA SER A 194 -19.71 2.06 -24.94
C SER A 194 -20.02 1.56 -23.52
N LEU A 195 -19.72 2.37 -22.49
CA LEU A 195 -20.07 2.05 -21.11
C LEU A 195 -21.59 2.09 -20.89
N ALA A 196 -22.29 3.07 -21.48
CA ALA A 196 -23.74 3.18 -21.38
C ALA A 196 -24.45 2.01 -22.09
N ASP A 197 -23.90 1.52 -23.19
CA ASP A 197 -24.39 0.33 -23.89
C ASP A 197 -24.23 -0.91 -23.00
N LEU A 198 -23.07 -1.09 -22.34
CA LEU A 198 -22.85 -2.15 -21.36
C LEU A 198 -23.83 -2.06 -20.17
N TRP A 199 -24.05 -0.85 -19.65
CA TRP A 199 -25.00 -0.63 -18.55
C TRP A 199 -26.44 -1.00 -18.95
N ARG A 200 -26.85 -0.68 -20.18
CA ARG A 200 -28.18 -0.99 -20.71
C ARG A 200 -28.36 -2.48 -21.05
N ALA A 201 -27.27 -3.21 -21.33
CA ALA A 201 -27.31 -4.64 -21.56
C ALA A 201 -27.63 -5.46 -20.29
N VAL A 202 -27.35 -4.91 -19.10
CA VAL A 202 -27.62 -5.61 -17.82
C VAL A 202 -29.13 -5.73 -17.57
N PRO A 203 -29.68 -6.96 -17.46
CA PRO A 203 -31.10 -7.15 -17.19
C PRO A 203 -31.47 -6.70 -15.78
N ALA A 204 -32.73 -6.32 -15.55
CA ALA A 204 -33.21 -5.84 -14.24
C ALA A 204 -32.89 -6.80 -13.08
N ARG A 205 -32.90 -8.12 -13.33
CA ARG A 205 -32.49 -9.14 -12.34
C ARG A 205 -31.05 -8.98 -11.88
N GLY A 206 -30.13 -8.57 -12.75
CA GLY A 206 -28.72 -8.32 -12.42
C GLY A 206 -28.59 -7.17 -11.44
N TRP A 207 -29.31 -6.07 -11.69
CA TRP A 207 -29.37 -4.91 -10.78
C TRP A 207 -29.99 -5.25 -9.42
N LEU A 208 -31.04 -6.08 -9.39
CA LEU A 208 -31.65 -6.54 -8.14
C LEU A 208 -30.70 -7.42 -7.33
N VAL A 209 -29.98 -8.34 -7.97
CA VAL A 209 -28.96 -9.17 -7.32
C VAL A 209 -27.82 -8.31 -6.78
N LEU A 210 -27.33 -7.33 -7.56
CA LEU A 210 -26.31 -6.39 -7.11
C LEU A 210 -26.79 -5.57 -5.91
N ALA A 211 -28.01 -5.03 -5.95
CA ALA A 211 -28.58 -4.25 -4.86
C ALA A 211 -28.73 -5.10 -3.59
N GLY A 212 -29.19 -6.35 -3.73
CA GLY A 212 -29.28 -7.31 -2.63
C GLY A 212 -27.90 -7.65 -2.04
N ALA A 213 -26.92 -7.92 -2.90
CA ALA A 213 -25.54 -8.19 -2.49
C ALA A 213 -24.90 -6.98 -1.81
N ALA A 214 -25.08 -5.77 -2.34
CA ALA A 214 -24.59 -4.53 -1.74
C ALA A 214 -25.23 -4.27 -0.37
N ALA A 215 -26.55 -4.45 -0.25
CA ALA A 215 -27.24 -4.37 1.04
C ALA A 215 -26.70 -5.39 2.04
N LEU A 216 -26.47 -6.64 1.61
CA LEU A 216 -25.88 -7.68 2.44
C LEU A 216 -24.46 -7.32 2.90
N VAL A 217 -23.60 -6.82 2.00
CA VAL A 217 -22.24 -6.35 2.34
C VAL A 217 -22.30 -5.23 3.37
N LEU A 218 -23.18 -4.25 3.19
CA LEU A 218 -23.34 -3.15 4.15
C LEU A 218 -23.83 -3.64 5.52
N LEU A 219 -24.82 -4.54 5.54
CA LEU A 219 -25.35 -5.13 6.77
C LEU A 219 -24.31 -5.98 7.50
N VAL A 220 -23.64 -6.89 6.80
CA VAL A 220 -22.61 -7.80 7.35
C VAL A 220 -21.43 -7.00 7.88
N THR A 221 -20.90 -6.05 7.10
CA THR A 221 -19.76 -5.24 7.55
C THR A 221 -20.12 -4.32 8.72
N HIS A 222 -21.36 -3.84 8.80
CA HIS A 222 -21.85 -3.05 9.95
C HIS A 222 -22.05 -3.91 11.19
N ALA A 223 -22.67 -5.09 11.04
CA ALA A 223 -22.83 -6.08 12.11
C ALA A 223 -21.47 -6.55 12.63
N LEU A 224 -20.52 -6.85 11.73
CA LEU A 224 -19.17 -7.28 12.10
C LEU A 224 -18.43 -6.17 12.86
N LEU A 225 -18.55 -4.91 12.44
CA LEU A 225 -17.94 -3.79 13.17
C LEU A 225 -18.52 -3.64 14.58
N ARG A 226 -19.85 -3.81 14.73
CA ARG A 226 -20.51 -3.79 16.04
C ARG A 226 -20.09 -4.97 16.91
N LEU A 227 -20.01 -6.17 16.33
CA LEU A 227 -19.55 -7.37 17.01
C LEU A 227 -18.11 -7.23 17.48
N ILE A 228 -17.20 -6.77 16.62
CA ILE A 228 -15.81 -6.50 16.98
C ILE A 228 -15.73 -5.44 18.07
N ALA A 229 -16.48 -4.34 17.96
CA ALA A 229 -16.52 -3.31 19.00
C ALA A 229 -17.01 -3.87 20.35
N HIS A 230 -18.01 -4.76 20.33
CA HIS A 230 -18.56 -5.41 21.51
C HIS A 230 -17.59 -6.43 22.11
N LEU A 231 -16.97 -7.29 21.30
CA LEU A 231 -15.95 -8.26 21.73
C LEU A 231 -14.72 -7.56 22.31
N CYS A 232 -14.23 -6.51 21.64
CA CYS A 232 -13.17 -5.66 22.15
C CYS A 232 -13.55 -4.98 23.48
N ALA A 233 -14.83 -4.69 23.71
CA ALA A 233 -15.30 -4.07 24.95
C ALA A 233 -15.51 -5.04 26.11
N THR A 234 -15.89 -6.28 25.82
CA THR A 234 -16.32 -7.25 26.83
C THR A 234 -15.26 -8.29 27.14
N ARG A 235 -14.40 -8.62 26.17
CA ARG A 235 -13.52 -9.79 26.25
C ARG A 235 -12.03 -9.49 26.16
N VAL A 236 -11.64 -8.31 25.70
CA VAL A 236 -10.25 -7.89 25.65
C VAL A 236 -9.96 -7.04 26.89
N PRO A 237 -8.94 -7.38 27.71
CA PRO A 237 -8.54 -6.56 28.85
C PRO A 237 -8.33 -5.10 28.45
N PRO A 238 -8.66 -4.13 29.33
CA PRO A 238 -8.42 -2.73 29.04
C PRO A 238 -6.92 -2.49 28.78
N GLY A 239 -6.56 -2.10 27.55
CA GLY A 239 -5.17 -1.97 27.13
C GLY A 239 -5.02 -1.47 25.70
N ARG A 240 -3.77 -1.29 25.24
CA ARG A 240 -3.44 -0.74 23.91
C ARG A 240 -3.94 -1.64 22.76
N LEU A 241 -3.89 -2.96 22.92
CA LEU A 241 -4.37 -3.95 21.94
C LEU A 241 -5.84 -3.75 21.53
N ARG A 242 -6.71 -3.36 22.47
CA ARG A 242 -8.12 -3.07 22.15
C ARG A 242 -8.23 -1.94 21.12
N ARG A 243 -7.34 -0.96 21.18
CA ARG A 243 -7.32 0.23 20.31
C ARG A 243 -6.80 -0.11 18.92
N SER A 244 -5.65 -0.78 18.84
CA SER A 244 -5.04 -1.18 17.56
C SER A 244 -5.87 -2.22 16.81
N LEU A 245 -6.41 -3.23 17.51
CA LEU A 245 -7.26 -4.25 16.88
C LEU A 245 -8.54 -3.63 16.29
N TYR A 246 -9.18 -2.71 17.00
CA TYR A 246 -10.34 -2.00 16.48
C TYR A 246 -9.98 -1.06 15.32
N ALA A 247 -8.84 -0.36 15.41
CA ALA A 247 -8.36 0.52 14.34
C ALA A 247 -8.12 -0.27 13.04
N VAL A 248 -7.44 -1.41 13.10
CA VAL A 248 -7.19 -2.29 11.95
C VAL A 248 -8.50 -2.84 11.39
N SER A 249 -9.36 -3.37 12.25
CA SER A 249 -10.69 -3.86 11.84
C SER A 249 -11.51 -2.77 11.14
N LEU A 250 -11.41 -1.52 11.61
CA LEU A 250 -12.08 -0.38 11.02
C LEU A 250 -11.55 -0.05 9.62
N VAL A 251 -10.23 -0.09 9.42
CA VAL A 251 -9.61 0.10 8.09
C VAL A 251 -10.10 -1.01 7.16
N THR A 252 -9.92 -2.28 7.55
CA THR A 252 -10.31 -3.46 6.76
C THR A 252 -11.77 -3.38 6.33
N LEU A 253 -12.70 -3.12 7.27
CA LEU A 253 -14.13 -3.03 6.98
C LEU A 253 -14.51 -1.83 6.11
N ARG A 254 -13.78 -0.71 6.23
CA ARG A 254 -13.98 0.46 5.36
C ARG A 254 -13.45 0.25 3.95
N THR A 255 -12.42 -0.57 3.77
CA THR A 255 -11.90 -0.99 2.47
C THR A 255 -12.84 -2.00 1.79
N LEU A 256 -13.29 -3.02 2.52
CA LEU A 256 -14.14 -4.10 2.00
C LEU A 256 -15.48 -3.61 1.45
N ARG A 257 -16.10 -2.60 2.07
CA ARG A 257 -17.42 -2.09 1.65
C ARG A 257 -17.45 -1.63 0.19
N PRO A 258 -16.71 -0.58 -0.20
CA PRO A 258 -16.71 -0.12 -1.59
C PRO A 258 -16.08 -1.16 -2.52
N GLY A 259 -15.04 -1.88 -2.07
CA GLY A 259 -14.35 -2.91 -2.85
C GLY A 259 -15.26 -4.07 -3.29
N LEU A 260 -16.01 -4.67 -2.36
CA LEU A 260 -16.93 -5.76 -2.69
C LEU A 260 -18.15 -5.30 -3.50
N ILE A 261 -18.62 -4.07 -3.27
CA ILE A 261 -19.72 -3.49 -4.06
C ILE A 261 -19.29 -3.27 -5.51
N VAL A 262 -18.10 -2.69 -5.73
CA VAL A 262 -17.59 -2.49 -7.09
C VAL A 262 -17.24 -3.81 -7.75
N HIS A 263 -16.70 -4.78 -7.02
CA HIS A 263 -16.44 -6.12 -7.55
C HIS A 263 -17.73 -6.79 -8.02
N GLY A 264 -18.80 -6.71 -7.20
CA GLY A 264 -20.13 -7.15 -7.59
C GLY A 264 -20.64 -6.43 -8.84
N LEU A 265 -20.39 -5.12 -8.96
CA LEU A 265 -20.73 -4.34 -10.15
C LEU A 265 -19.98 -4.86 -11.39
N MET A 266 -18.67 -5.13 -11.29
CA MET A 266 -17.88 -5.69 -12.40
C MET A 266 -18.40 -7.06 -12.84
N LEU A 267 -18.73 -7.94 -11.89
CA LEU A 267 -19.36 -9.22 -12.18
C LEU A 267 -20.71 -9.04 -12.88
N THR A 268 -21.52 -8.07 -12.48
CA THR A 268 -22.83 -7.83 -13.12
C THR A 268 -22.70 -7.29 -14.53
N LEU A 269 -21.70 -6.43 -14.79
CA LEU A 269 -21.43 -5.89 -16.12
C LEU A 269 -20.89 -7.00 -17.06
N GLY A 270 -19.97 -7.83 -16.58
CA GLY A 270 -19.37 -8.92 -17.37
C GLY A 270 -20.27 -10.16 -17.56
N ALA A 271 -21.40 -10.26 -16.87
CA ALA A 271 -22.27 -11.44 -16.93
C ALA A 271 -23.21 -11.50 -18.15
N THR A 272 -23.29 -10.43 -18.95
CA THR A 272 -24.25 -10.33 -20.05
C THR A 272 -23.62 -10.46 -21.41
N GLU A 273 -22.63 -9.63 -21.71
CA GLU A 273 -21.92 -9.58 -22.98
C GLU A 273 -20.42 -9.51 -22.72
N PRO A 274 -19.58 -10.05 -23.63
CA PRO A 274 -18.14 -9.89 -23.53
C PRO A 274 -17.76 -8.40 -23.62
N VAL A 275 -17.04 -7.93 -22.61
CA VAL A 275 -16.58 -6.53 -22.53
C VAL A 275 -15.41 -6.32 -23.49
N ALA A 276 -15.46 -5.24 -24.27
CA ALA A 276 -14.35 -4.87 -25.16
C ALA A 276 -13.04 -4.73 -24.36
N PRO A 277 -11.88 -5.22 -24.85
CA PRO A 277 -10.64 -5.27 -24.08
C PRO A 277 -10.20 -3.94 -23.47
N VAL A 278 -10.37 -2.83 -24.20
CA VAL A 278 -10.04 -1.47 -23.72
C VAL A 278 -10.92 -1.07 -22.54
N LEU A 279 -12.23 -1.34 -22.62
CA LEU A 279 -13.18 -1.03 -21.55
C LEU A 279 -12.96 -1.94 -20.34
N ALA A 280 -12.67 -3.23 -20.56
CA ALA A 280 -12.33 -4.18 -19.51
C ALA A 280 -11.10 -3.72 -18.71
N GLY A 281 -10.00 -3.38 -19.40
CA GLY A 281 -8.79 -2.88 -18.75
C GLY A 281 -8.97 -1.54 -18.03
N TRP A 282 -9.92 -0.70 -18.46
CA TRP A 282 -10.32 0.49 -17.72
C TRP A 282 -11.13 0.14 -16.46
N LEU A 283 -12.12 -0.75 -16.57
CA LEU A 283 -12.95 -1.23 -15.45
C LEU A 283 -12.13 -1.90 -14.35
N ASP A 284 -11.16 -2.76 -14.71
CA ASP A 284 -10.24 -3.39 -13.76
C ASP A 284 -9.45 -2.34 -12.96
N THR A 285 -9.05 -1.25 -13.63
CA THR A 285 -8.35 -0.14 -12.96
C THR A 285 -9.29 0.65 -12.06
N VAL A 286 -10.53 0.88 -12.48
CA VAL A 286 -11.57 1.52 -11.65
C VAL A 286 -11.80 0.70 -10.37
N GLU A 287 -11.91 -0.62 -10.49
CA GLU A 287 -12.03 -1.52 -9.34
C GLU A 287 -10.85 -1.35 -8.38
N ALA A 288 -9.61 -1.40 -8.88
CA ALA A 288 -8.41 -1.20 -8.07
C ALA A 288 -8.39 0.18 -7.36
N ILE A 289 -8.79 1.26 -8.06
CA ILE A 289 -8.90 2.61 -7.49
C ILE A 289 -9.92 2.65 -6.34
N VAL A 290 -11.05 1.97 -6.47
CA VAL A 290 -12.11 1.92 -5.44
C VAL A 290 -11.65 1.14 -4.21
N TRP A 291 -10.98 0.00 -4.39
CA TRP A 291 -10.35 -0.74 -3.29
C TRP A 291 -9.33 0.15 -2.55
N PHE A 292 -8.42 0.78 -3.28
CA PHE A 292 -7.40 1.64 -2.70
C PHE A 292 -8.00 2.88 -2.00
N GLY A 293 -8.99 3.52 -2.61
CA GLY A 293 -9.68 4.66 -2.01
C GLY A 293 -10.40 4.33 -0.70
N GLY A 294 -11.03 3.14 -0.64
CA GLY A 294 -11.61 2.61 0.60
C GLY A 294 -10.57 2.43 1.70
N PHE A 295 -9.38 1.94 1.33
CA PHE A 295 -8.23 1.82 2.24
C PHE A 295 -7.74 3.18 2.74
N VAL A 296 -7.52 4.17 1.86
CA VAL A 296 -7.06 5.52 2.25
C VAL A 296 -8.06 6.20 3.20
N ALA A 297 -9.35 6.14 2.87
CA ALA A 297 -10.40 6.70 3.72
C ALA A 297 -10.49 5.95 5.07
N GLY A 298 -10.35 4.62 5.05
CA GLY A 298 -10.31 3.77 6.24
C GLY A 298 -9.14 4.13 7.15
N LEU A 299 -7.94 4.25 6.57
CA LEU A 299 -6.70 4.57 7.27
C LEU A 299 -6.77 5.92 7.97
N GLY A 300 -7.18 6.98 7.28
CA GLY A 300 -7.32 8.30 7.90
C GLY A 300 -8.42 8.34 8.96
N ALA A 301 -9.53 7.62 8.78
CA ALA A 301 -10.58 7.50 9.78
C ALA A 301 -10.12 6.73 11.04
N ALA A 302 -9.26 5.72 10.88
CA ALA A 302 -8.66 4.98 11.98
C ALA A 302 -7.61 5.81 12.73
N ALA A 303 -6.82 6.62 12.01
CA ALA A 303 -5.82 7.51 12.61
C ALA A 303 -6.48 8.62 13.48
N LEU A 304 -7.55 9.25 12.98
CA LEU A 304 -8.24 10.33 13.69
C LEU A 304 -9.24 9.82 14.74
N MET A 305 -9.88 8.69 14.48
CA MET A 305 -10.93 8.07 15.32
C MET A 305 -11.85 9.09 16.02
N PRO A 306 -12.57 9.95 15.27
CA PRO A 306 -13.26 11.12 15.83
C PRO A 306 -14.40 10.78 16.80
N ARG A 307 -15.04 9.61 16.63
CA ARG A 307 -16.19 9.18 17.44
C ARG A 307 -15.81 8.41 18.73
N LYS A 308 -14.54 8.04 18.91
CA LYS A 308 -14.07 7.25 20.07
C LYS A 308 -12.75 7.81 20.60
N PRO A 309 -12.76 8.92 21.34
CA PRO A 309 -11.55 9.62 21.76
C PRO A 309 -10.63 8.76 22.64
N SER A 310 -11.19 7.94 23.53
CA SER A 310 -10.43 7.02 24.39
C SER A 310 -9.76 5.85 23.64
N TRP A 311 -10.04 5.68 22.34
CA TRP A 311 -9.47 4.62 21.50
C TRP A 311 -8.52 5.19 20.43
N ARG A 312 -8.29 6.52 20.41
CA ARG A 312 -7.38 7.17 19.48
C ARG A 312 -5.93 6.75 19.77
N LEU A 313 -5.22 6.32 18.73
CA LEU A 313 -3.80 5.97 18.81
C LEU A 313 -2.92 7.23 18.81
N LEU A 314 -3.30 8.24 18.02
CA LEU A 314 -2.57 9.48 17.90
C LEU A 314 -2.94 10.48 19.04
N PRO A 315 -1.96 11.05 19.76
CA PRO A 315 -2.21 12.05 20.79
C PRO A 315 -2.61 13.39 20.14
N ALA A 316 -3.87 13.52 19.77
CA ALA A 316 -4.46 14.73 19.20
C ALA A 316 -5.64 15.20 20.07
N PRO A 317 -5.88 16.52 20.19
CA PRO A 317 -7.10 17.04 20.84
C PRO A 317 -8.37 16.58 20.13
N ASP A 318 -9.42 16.30 20.89
CA ASP A 318 -10.71 15.82 20.36
C ASP A 318 -11.35 16.79 19.37
N GLU A 319 -11.21 18.08 19.65
CA GLU A 319 -11.71 19.13 18.77
C GLU A 319 -11.02 19.12 17.40
N THR A 320 -9.70 18.93 17.37
CA THR A 320 -8.95 18.83 16.10
C THR A 320 -9.37 17.59 15.31
N ALA A 321 -9.57 16.46 16.00
CA ALA A 321 -9.98 15.22 15.34
C ALA A 321 -11.41 15.28 14.78
N ALA A 322 -12.34 15.95 15.49
CA ALA A 322 -13.69 16.19 15.01
C ALA A 322 -13.71 17.14 13.82
N ARG A 323 -12.96 18.25 13.88
CA ARG A 323 -12.82 19.21 12.78
C ARG A 323 -12.22 18.55 11.54
N LEU A 324 -11.22 17.68 11.70
CA LEU A 324 -10.54 17.02 10.59
C LEU A 324 -11.23 15.74 10.09
N ALA A 325 -12.43 15.39 10.60
CA ALA A 325 -13.10 14.14 10.25
C ALA A 325 -13.49 14.02 8.76
N TRP A 326 -13.65 15.14 8.05
CA TRP A 326 -13.93 15.17 6.61
C TRP A 326 -12.70 14.83 5.75
N PHE A 327 -11.51 15.16 6.24
CA PHE A 327 -10.26 15.14 5.47
C PHE A 327 -9.91 13.77 4.86
N PRO A 328 -9.96 12.65 5.61
CA PRO A 328 -9.68 11.32 5.03
C PRO A 328 -10.56 10.98 3.83
N HIS A 329 -11.85 11.32 3.91
CA HIS A 329 -12.81 11.02 2.85
C HIS A 329 -12.60 11.90 1.63
N THR A 330 -12.37 13.20 1.82
CA THR A 330 -12.10 14.11 0.71
C THR A 330 -10.75 13.86 0.06
N LEU A 331 -9.72 13.50 0.85
CA LEU A 331 -8.41 13.16 0.30
C LEU A 331 -8.48 11.90 -0.54
N ALA A 332 -9.15 10.85 -0.03
CA ALA A 332 -9.38 9.62 -0.79
C ALA A 332 -10.16 9.89 -2.08
N ALA A 333 -11.25 10.67 -2.01
CA ALA A 333 -12.03 11.02 -3.19
C ALA A 333 -11.23 11.83 -4.22
N ALA A 334 -10.44 12.81 -3.78
CA ALA A 334 -9.57 13.60 -4.64
C ALA A 334 -8.48 12.74 -5.31
N ALA A 335 -7.88 11.82 -4.56
CA ALA A 335 -6.89 10.88 -5.10
C ALA A 335 -7.52 9.93 -6.12
N MET A 336 -8.68 9.34 -5.80
CA MET A 336 -9.42 8.48 -6.72
C MET A 336 -9.80 9.22 -8.01
N LEU A 337 -10.31 10.45 -7.91
CA LEU A 337 -10.68 11.25 -9.07
C LEU A 337 -9.46 11.60 -9.92
N GLY A 338 -8.33 11.98 -9.30
CA GLY A 338 -7.08 12.25 -10.00
C GLY A 338 -6.55 11.02 -10.75
N TRP A 339 -6.55 9.86 -10.10
CA TRP A 339 -6.12 8.59 -10.72
C TRP A 339 -7.08 8.16 -11.83
N LEU A 340 -8.39 8.26 -11.60
CA LEU A 340 -9.41 7.93 -12.61
C LEU A 340 -9.28 8.84 -13.84
N THR A 341 -9.06 10.14 -13.63
CA THR A 341 -8.90 11.11 -14.72
C THR A 341 -7.64 10.79 -15.53
N SER A 342 -6.52 10.52 -14.84
CA SER A 342 -5.25 10.13 -15.48
C SER A 342 -5.40 8.84 -16.26
N ARG A 343 -6.06 7.83 -15.69
CA ARG A 343 -6.31 6.55 -16.34
C ARG A 343 -7.20 6.71 -17.56
N THR A 344 -8.27 7.49 -17.46
CA THR A 344 -9.20 7.74 -18.56
C THR A 344 -8.51 8.50 -19.70
N ALA A 345 -7.67 9.49 -19.37
CA ALA A 345 -6.87 10.22 -20.35
C ALA A 345 -5.91 9.30 -21.10
N ALA A 346 -5.22 8.39 -20.40
CA ALA A 346 -4.32 7.41 -21.01
C ALA A 346 -5.09 6.41 -21.90
N THR A 347 -6.22 5.86 -21.43
CA THR A 347 -6.99 4.88 -22.21
C THR A 347 -7.65 5.45 -23.46
N LEU A 348 -7.88 6.76 -23.49
CA LEU A 348 -8.53 7.45 -24.60
C LEU A 348 -7.55 8.23 -25.47
N GLU A 349 -6.25 8.12 -25.22
CA GLU A 349 -5.21 8.89 -25.91
C GLU A 349 -5.57 10.38 -25.99
N ILE A 350 -6.03 10.93 -24.84
CA ILE A 350 -6.42 12.33 -24.74
C ILE A 350 -5.20 13.21 -24.96
N SER A 351 -5.42 14.33 -25.63
CA SER A 351 -4.34 15.24 -25.97
C SER A 351 -3.55 15.72 -24.75
N LEU A 352 -2.29 16.08 -24.97
CA LEU A 352 -1.40 16.53 -23.90
C LEU A 352 -1.92 17.81 -23.24
N ALA A 353 -2.59 18.70 -23.99
CA ALA A 353 -3.17 19.93 -23.47
C ALA A 353 -4.30 19.65 -22.46
N TRP A 354 -5.24 18.77 -22.80
CA TRP A 354 -6.34 18.39 -21.92
C TRP A 354 -5.86 17.57 -20.72
N THR A 355 -4.93 16.64 -20.95
CA THR A 355 -4.31 15.84 -19.90
C THR A 355 -3.56 16.74 -18.91
N GLY A 356 -2.77 17.69 -19.40
CA GLY A 356 -2.08 18.69 -18.57
C GLY A 356 -3.04 19.57 -17.77
N ALA A 357 -4.14 20.03 -18.37
CA ALA A 357 -5.18 20.80 -17.70
C ALA A 357 -5.85 20.01 -16.56
N ALA A 358 -6.17 18.74 -16.82
CA ALA A 358 -6.76 17.84 -15.85
C ALA A 358 -5.81 17.57 -14.67
N HIS A 359 -4.52 17.34 -14.95
CA HIS A 359 -3.51 17.19 -13.91
C HIS A 359 -3.31 18.46 -13.08
N ALA A 360 -3.30 19.64 -13.71
CA ALA A 360 -3.23 20.92 -13.00
C ALA A 360 -4.44 21.09 -12.05
N LEU A 361 -5.65 20.74 -12.50
CA LEU A 361 -6.85 20.77 -11.66
C LEU A 361 -6.76 19.77 -10.49
N ALA A 362 -6.24 18.56 -10.73
CA ALA A 362 -6.02 17.57 -9.67
C ALA A 362 -5.01 18.08 -8.63
N ALA A 363 -3.89 18.68 -9.06
CA ALA A 363 -2.91 19.29 -8.16
C ALA A 363 -3.51 20.43 -7.33
N LEU A 364 -4.30 21.32 -7.95
CA LEU A 364 -5.03 22.38 -7.23
C LEU A 364 -6.02 21.82 -6.21
N THR A 365 -6.69 20.70 -6.53
CA THR A 365 -7.60 20.02 -5.61
C THR A 365 -6.85 19.47 -4.41
N PHE A 366 -5.70 18.83 -4.60
CA PHE A 366 -4.84 18.39 -3.50
C PHE A 366 -4.36 19.57 -2.66
N VAL A 367 -3.90 20.66 -3.29
CA VAL A 367 -3.47 21.86 -2.60
C VAL A 367 -4.60 22.43 -1.74
N ALA A 368 -5.82 22.51 -2.28
CA ALA A 368 -6.98 23.02 -1.55
C ALA A 368 -7.33 22.13 -0.34
N VAL A 369 -7.41 20.81 -0.52
CA VAL A 369 -7.72 19.85 0.55
C VAL A 369 -6.66 19.90 1.65
N LEU A 370 -5.38 19.89 1.28
CA LEU A 370 -4.26 19.95 2.23
C LEU A 370 -4.15 21.31 2.92
N ALA A 371 -4.37 22.41 2.23
CA ALA A 371 -4.40 23.74 2.82
C ALA A 371 -5.55 23.87 3.83
N LEU A 372 -6.75 23.39 3.50
CA LEU A 372 -7.90 23.39 4.42
C LEU A 372 -7.60 22.55 5.67
N ALA A 373 -7.00 21.37 5.52
CA ALA A 373 -6.56 20.55 6.64
C ALA A 373 -5.50 21.26 7.50
N ALA A 374 -4.49 21.86 6.88
CA ALA A 374 -3.41 22.59 7.57
C ALA A 374 -3.90 23.86 8.29
N ARG A 375 -4.96 24.51 7.79
CA ARG A 375 -5.61 25.67 8.45
C ARG A 375 -6.39 25.28 9.71
N GLN A 376 -6.97 24.08 9.73
CA GLN A 376 -7.74 23.58 10.87
C GLN A 376 -6.85 23.08 12.02
N LEU A 377 -5.55 22.87 11.77
CA LEU A 377 -4.58 22.62 12.83
C LEU A 377 -4.41 23.88 13.71
N PRO A 378 -4.65 23.80 15.03
CA PRO A 378 -4.64 24.97 15.91
C PRO A 378 -3.31 25.71 15.84
N ARG A 379 -3.38 27.02 15.54
CA ARG A 379 -2.23 27.93 15.53
C ARG A 379 -1.65 28.05 16.95
N ARG A 380 -0.33 28.26 17.06
CA ARG A 380 0.30 28.67 18.32
C ARG A 380 -0.45 29.90 18.85
N GLY A 381 -0.99 29.81 20.07
CA GLY A 381 -1.47 30.97 20.82
C GLY A 381 -2.91 31.43 20.60
N ALA A 382 -3.84 30.60 20.10
CA ALA A 382 -5.25 30.93 20.31
C ALA A 382 -5.54 30.77 21.82
N PRO A 383 -5.92 31.83 22.54
CA PRO A 383 -6.44 31.67 23.89
C PRO A 383 -7.61 30.69 23.78
N VAL A 384 -7.68 29.74 24.71
CA VAL A 384 -8.95 29.08 24.97
C VAL A 384 -9.83 30.19 25.52
N ASP A 385 -10.59 30.86 24.64
CA ASP A 385 -11.57 31.86 25.06
C ASP A 385 -12.53 31.12 25.99
N ALA A 386 -12.43 31.41 27.28
CA ALA A 386 -13.50 31.14 28.22
C ALA A 386 -14.78 31.75 27.61
N PRO A 387 -15.93 31.05 27.64
CA PRO A 387 -17.19 31.64 27.19
C PRO A 387 -17.38 32.97 27.90
N GLY A 388 -17.41 34.06 27.12
CA GLY A 388 -17.59 35.40 27.65
C GLY A 388 -18.97 35.54 28.27
N ASP A 389 -19.00 35.63 29.60
CA ASP A 389 -20.13 36.18 30.33
C ASP A 389 -20.22 37.68 30.00
N ALA A 390 -21.08 38.00 29.03
CA ALA A 390 -21.48 39.37 28.72
C ALA A 390 -22.99 39.53 28.93
N SER A 391 -23.41 39.67 30.19
CA SER A 391 -24.54 40.52 30.54
C SER A 391 -24.44 40.92 32.01
N GLY A 392 -24.14 42.20 32.24
CA GLY A 392 -23.88 42.76 33.56
C GLY A 392 -25.15 43.00 34.38
N LYS A 393 -25.04 42.75 35.69
CA LYS A 393 -25.55 43.65 36.74
C LYS A 393 -25.02 43.20 38.11
N ALA A 394 -24.33 44.11 38.79
CA ALA A 394 -24.14 44.09 40.24
C ALA A 394 -25.02 45.22 40.86
N PRO A 395 -25.20 45.34 42.20
CA PRO A 395 -24.66 44.51 43.29
C PRO A 395 -25.72 44.07 44.34
N GLY A 396 -25.44 43.01 45.10
CA GLY A 396 -26.22 42.63 46.26
C GLY A 396 -25.43 41.71 47.20
N LYS A 397 -24.91 42.28 48.29
CA LYS A 397 -24.26 41.59 49.41
C LYS A 397 -25.22 40.58 50.05
N THR A 398 -24.77 39.36 50.30
CA THR A 398 -24.94 38.69 51.61
C THR A 398 -23.92 37.57 51.78
N ALA A 399 -23.38 37.50 52.99
CA ALA A 399 -22.33 36.61 53.44
C ALA A 399 -22.76 35.14 53.53
N GLY A 400 -21.78 34.25 53.40
CA GLY A 400 -21.62 33.15 54.35
C GLY A 400 -21.83 31.73 53.82
N SER A 401 -20.75 31.09 53.36
CA SER A 401 -20.35 29.77 53.87
C SER A 401 -18.94 29.43 53.37
N LYS A 402 -18.04 29.21 54.32
CA LYS A 402 -16.73 28.60 54.13
C LYS A 402 -16.92 27.16 53.64
N ASP A 403 -16.36 26.83 52.49
CA ASP A 403 -15.76 25.53 52.21
C ASP A 403 -14.48 25.79 51.43
N ALA A 404 -13.36 25.71 52.15
CA ALA A 404 -12.01 25.79 51.61
C ALA A 404 -11.56 24.35 51.30
N ASP A 405 -11.53 24.01 50.01
CA ASP A 405 -10.47 23.22 49.34
C ASP A 405 -10.93 22.90 47.91
N GLY A 406 -11.11 23.96 47.12
CA GLY A 406 -11.26 23.90 45.67
C GLY A 406 -10.04 24.52 45.02
N ALA A 407 -8.95 23.76 44.92
CA ALA A 407 -7.80 24.18 44.13
C ALA A 407 -8.27 24.49 42.69
N PRO A 408 -7.90 25.65 42.10
CA PRO A 408 -8.15 25.87 40.69
C PRO A 408 -7.38 24.77 39.95
N ARG A 409 -8.09 23.94 39.17
CA ARG A 409 -7.44 23.09 38.15
C ARG A 409 -6.77 24.04 37.18
N SER A 410 -5.52 24.39 37.46
CA SER A 410 -4.62 25.03 36.54
C SER A 410 -4.69 24.25 35.25
N ALA A 411 -5.20 24.91 34.19
CA ALA A 411 -5.08 24.41 32.85
C ALA A 411 -3.58 24.37 32.55
N GLU A 412 -2.98 23.19 32.75
CA GLU A 412 -1.57 22.96 32.51
C GLU A 412 -1.29 23.34 31.05
N PRO A 413 -0.39 24.30 30.77
CA PRO A 413 -0.08 24.69 29.41
C PRO A 413 0.56 23.49 28.73
N ALA A 414 -0.22 22.75 27.94
CA ALA A 414 0.28 21.62 27.17
C ALA A 414 1.42 22.10 26.27
N ILE A 415 2.66 21.82 26.67
CA ILE A 415 3.88 22.13 25.93
C ILE A 415 3.80 21.34 24.63
N ARG A 416 3.44 22.03 23.53
CA ARG A 416 3.37 21.40 22.21
C ARG A 416 4.78 21.30 21.63
N PRO A 417 5.21 20.12 21.16
CA PRO A 417 6.58 19.91 20.73
C PRO A 417 6.90 20.69 19.44
N LEU A 418 8.12 21.26 19.37
CA LEU A 418 8.59 22.12 18.28
C LEU A 418 8.50 21.49 16.88
N TRP A 419 8.62 20.17 16.79
CA TRP A 419 8.55 19.45 15.51
C TRP A 419 7.20 19.61 14.80
N LEU A 420 6.08 19.76 15.54
CA LEU A 420 4.76 19.98 14.94
C LEU A 420 4.69 21.32 14.19
N SER A 421 5.34 22.36 14.70
CA SER A 421 5.42 23.66 14.00
C SER A 421 6.30 23.60 12.75
N VAL A 422 7.40 22.85 12.81
CA VAL A 422 8.30 22.63 11.65
C VAL A 422 7.57 21.85 10.56
N LEU A 423 6.87 20.76 10.92
CA LEU A 423 6.09 19.97 9.98
C LEU A 423 5.01 20.82 9.31
N ARG A 424 4.27 21.62 10.08
CA ARG A 424 3.25 22.52 9.52
C ARG A 424 3.85 23.55 8.57
N ALA A 425 5.01 24.13 8.91
CA ALA A 425 5.70 25.06 8.04
C ALA A 425 6.16 24.39 6.74
N GLY A 426 6.69 23.16 6.81
CA GLY A 426 7.06 22.34 5.66
C GLY A 426 5.87 22.06 4.74
N VAL A 427 4.70 21.73 5.29
CA VAL A 427 3.47 21.57 4.50
C VAL A 427 3.11 22.85 3.76
N TRP A 428 3.10 24.01 4.44
CA TRP A 428 2.80 25.27 3.77
C TRP A 428 3.82 25.62 2.69
N LEU A 429 5.11 25.39 2.93
CA LEU A 429 6.18 25.60 1.96
C LEU A 429 6.00 24.71 0.72
N LEU A 430 5.65 23.44 0.91
CA LEU A 430 5.36 22.52 -0.18
C LEU A 430 4.15 22.99 -0.99
N LEU A 431 3.07 23.43 -0.33
CA LEU A 431 1.86 23.91 -0.99
C LEU A 431 2.13 25.19 -1.79
N THR A 432 2.90 26.14 -1.25
CA THR A 432 3.26 27.36 -1.99
C THR A 432 4.19 27.07 -3.15
N ALA A 433 5.16 26.16 -2.98
CA ALA A 433 6.04 25.73 -4.06
C ALA A 433 5.26 25.04 -5.19
N ALA A 434 4.29 24.19 -4.87
CA ALA A 434 3.44 23.52 -5.85
C ALA A 434 2.58 24.51 -6.64
N VAL A 435 1.98 25.51 -5.97
CA VAL A 435 1.22 26.58 -6.64
C VAL A 435 2.13 27.41 -7.53
N LEU A 436 3.33 27.77 -7.06
CA LEU A 436 4.29 28.54 -7.86
C LEU A 436 4.73 27.76 -9.11
N ALA A 437 4.99 26.45 -8.97
CA ALA A 437 5.31 25.58 -10.09
C ALA A 437 4.18 25.54 -11.13
N LEU A 438 2.91 25.43 -10.71
CA LEU A 438 1.75 25.50 -11.61
C LEU A 438 1.68 26.83 -12.37
N LEU A 439 1.86 27.96 -11.66
CA LEU A 439 1.81 29.29 -12.27
C LEU A 439 2.93 29.51 -13.30
N LEU A 440 4.11 28.94 -13.04
CA LEU A 440 5.28 28.99 -13.92
C LEU A 440 5.21 27.99 -15.10
N GLY A 441 4.17 27.14 -15.18
CA GLY A 441 4.00 26.14 -16.25
C GLY A 441 4.67 24.79 -15.98
N PHE A 442 5.25 24.57 -14.79
CA PHE A 442 5.81 23.28 -14.36
C PHE A 442 4.71 22.39 -13.74
N VAL A 443 3.71 22.02 -14.55
CA VAL A 443 2.54 21.25 -14.11
C VAL A 443 2.94 19.86 -13.59
N SER A 444 3.79 19.16 -14.33
CA SER A 444 4.29 17.83 -13.97
C SER A 444 5.00 17.83 -12.62
N LEU A 445 5.82 18.86 -12.33
CA LEU A 445 6.52 19.00 -11.06
C LEU A 445 5.55 19.16 -9.88
N ALA A 446 4.54 20.02 -10.03
CA ALA A 446 3.55 20.25 -8.99
C ALA A 446 2.73 19.00 -8.67
N VAL A 447 2.26 18.32 -9.73
CA VAL A 447 1.47 17.07 -9.62
C VAL A 447 2.32 15.97 -8.99
N PHE A 448 3.56 15.81 -9.45
CA PHE A 448 4.51 14.87 -8.86
C PHE A 448 4.71 15.14 -7.37
N ALA A 449 4.99 16.38 -6.98
CA ALA A 449 5.18 16.76 -5.59
C ALA A 449 3.93 16.48 -4.71
N MET A 450 2.74 16.78 -5.22
CA MET A 450 1.48 16.48 -4.51
C MET A 450 1.26 14.97 -4.37
N ASN A 451 1.46 14.20 -5.44
CA ASN A 451 1.31 12.75 -5.42
C ASN A 451 2.29 12.09 -4.44
N GLN A 452 3.57 12.53 -4.43
CA GLN A 452 4.57 12.03 -3.48
C GLN A 452 4.20 12.35 -2.04
N PHE A 453 3.68 13.55 -1.78
CA PHE A 453 3.26 13.93 -0.43
C PHE A 453 2.04 13.13 0.05
N VAL A 454 1.05 12.94 -0.81
CA VAL A 454 -0.13 12.10 -0.50
C VAL A 454 0.29 10.65 -0.28
N TRP A 455 1.15 10.12 -1.15
CA TRP A 455 1.71 8.77 -1.01
C TRP A 455 2.47 8.60 0.31
N ALA A 456 3.35 9.55 0.65
CA ALA A 456 4.08 9.55 1.91
C ALA A 456 3.12 9.55 3.12
N LEU A 457 2.04 10.33 3.08
CA LEU A 457 1.03 10.33 4.15
C LEU A 457 0.34 8.97 4.30
N ILE A 458 0.03 8.30 3.19
CA ILE A 458 -0.58 6.96 3.17
C ILE A 458 0.39 5.93 3.72
N VAL A 459 1.62 5.91 3.23
CA VAL A 459 2.68 4.97 3.65
C VAL A 459 3.00 5.15 5.13
N LEU A 460 3.24 6.39 5.58
CA LEU A 460 3.52 6.69 7.00
C LEU A 460 2.32 6.35 7.89
N GLY A 461 1.10 6.64 7.45
CA GLY A 461 -0.11 6.28 8.20
C GLY A 461 -0.28 4.77 8.33
N GLY A 462 -0.06 4.03 7.25
CA GLY A 462 -0.11 2.56 7.22
C GLY A 462 0.98 1.94 8.09
N ALA A 463 2.22 2.42 7.96
CA ALA A 463 3.36 1.99 8.75
C ALA A 463 3.15 2.26 10.25
N TYR A 464 2.61 3.42 10.62
CA TYR A 464 2.26 3.73 12.00
C TYR A 464 1.20 2.76 12.56
N LEU A 465 0.13 2.49 11.80
CA LEU A 465 -0.92 1.58 12.23
C LEU A 465 -0.40 0.15 12.38
N ALA A 466 0.43 -0.32 11.44
CA ALA A 466 1.08 -1.62 11.50
C ALA A 466 2.03 -1.73 12.69
N SER A 467 2.87 -0.71 12.92
CA SER A 467 3.78 -0.62 14.06
C SER A 467 3.04 -0.60 15.40
N ALA A 468 1.89 0.07 15.48
CA ALA A 468 1.04 0.07 16.67
C ALA A 468 0.43 -1.31 16.91
N LEU A 469 -0.06 -1.99 15.87
CA LEU A 469 -0.63 -3.34 15.97
C LEU A 469 0.41 -4.35 16.43
N VAL A 470 1.58 -4.36 15.80
CA VAL A 470 2.67 -5.30 16.08
C VAL A 470 3.15 -5.16 17.53
N ASP A 471 3.35 -3.93 17.99
CA ASP A 471 3.78 -3.66 19.35
C ASP A 471 2.73 -4.09 20.37
N ASP A 472 1.47 -3.77 20.12
CA ASP A 472 0.38 -4.18 20.99
C ASP A 472 0.20 -5.70 21.03
N LEU A 473 0.42 -6.38 19.90
CA LEU A 473 0.35 -7.83 19.81
C LEU A 473 1.45 -8.50 20.62
N PHE A 474 2.71 -8.07 20.46
CA PHE A 474 3.82 -8.64 21.22
C PHE A 474 3.72 -8.32 22.71
N MET A 475 3.32 -7.11 23.08
CA MET A 475 3.13 -6.74 24.48
C MET A 475 1.97 -7.50 25.13
N THR A 476 0.93 -7.88 24.40
CA THR A 476 -0.20 -8.64 25.00
C THR A 476 -0.03 -10.15 25.00
N LEU A 477 0.68 -10.71 24.02
CA LEU A 477 0.95 -12.14 23.96
C LEU A 477 2.12 -12.56 24.86
N LEU A 478 3.10 -11.68 25.11
CA LEU A 478 4.33 -12.04 25.83
C LEU A 478 4.52 -11.32 27.18
N ALA A 479 3.88 -10.17 27.45
CA ALA A 479 4.01 -9.54 28.77
C ALA A 479 3.06 -10.22 29.79
N PRO A 480 3.52 -10.53 31.01
CA PRO A 480 2.66 -11.07 32.06
C PRO A 480 1.57 -10.06 32.45
N LEU A 481 0.32 -10.52 32.63
CA LEU A 481 -0.72 -9.67 33.22
C LEU A 481 -0.26 -9.21 34.62
N PRO A 482 -0.52 -7.94 35.02
CA PRO A 482 -0.37 -7.53 36.41
C PRO A 482 -1.25 -8.43 37.27
N ALA A 483 -0.69 -8.96 38.36
CA ALA A 483 -1.44 -9.79 39.30
C ALA A 483 -2.71 -9.04 39.77
N ALA A 484 -3.86 -9.71 39.71
CA ALA A 484 -5.12 -9.14 40.17
C ALA A 484 -4.98 -8.68 41.64
N PRO A 485 -5.55 -7.52 42.03
CA PRO A 485 -5.59 -7.14 43.43
C PRO A 485 -6.40 -8.21 44.18
N LYS A 486 -5.80 -8.85 45.18
CA LYS A 486 -6.49 -9.81 46.05
C LYS A 486 -7.67 -9.10 46.71
N SER A 487 -8.84 -9.73 46.68
CA SER A 487 -10.10 -9.26 47.25
C SER A 487 -10.15 -9.25 48.78
N ASP A 488 -9.00 -9.33 49.44
CA ASP A 488 -8.93 -9.57 50.87
C ASP A 488 -8.07 -8.43 51.41
N GLY A 489 -8.70 -7.49 52.11
CA GLY A 489 -8.13 -6.22 52.59
C GLY A 489 -6.98 -6.37 53.60
N LYS A 490 -5.90 -7.04 53.21
CA LYS A 490 -4.62 -7.12 53.91
C LYS A 490 -3.60 -6.28 53.13
N PRO A 491 -2.80 -5.43 53.81
CA PRO A 491 -1.78 -4.64 53.14
C PRO A 491 -0.82 -5.57 52.37
N ALA A 492 -0.50 -5.19 51.14
CA ALA A 492 0.44 -5.89 50.30
C ALA A 492 1.74 -6.14 51.08
N ALA A 493 2.16 -7.40 51.15
CA ALA A 493 3.47 -7.75 51.69
C ALA A 493 4.56 -7.04 50.88
N ALA A 494 5.66 -6.70 51.56
CA ALA A 494 6.80 -5.98 51.03
C ALA A 494 7.35 -6.61 49.73
N PRO A 495 8.07 -5.84 48.88
CA PRO A 495 8.38 -6.20 47.49
C PRO A 495 9.26 -7.45 47.26
N ASP A 496 9.71 -8.14 48.31
CA ASP A 496 10.79 -9.14 48.24
C ASP A 496 10.35 -10.62 48.17
N GLU A 497 9.06 -10.95 48.20
CA GLU A 497 8.61 -12.37 48.23
C GLU A 497 7.62 -12.78 47.10
N ALA A 498 7.58 -12.04 45.99
CA ALA A 498 6.93 -12.53 44.77
C ALA A 498 8.02 -13.02 43.78
N PRO A 499 7.92 -14.24 43.20
CA PRO A 499 8.84 -14.65 42.15
C PRO A 499 8.73 -13.64 41.00
N ALA A 500 9.84 -12.96 40.68
CA ALA A 500 9.88 -12.01 39.58
C ALA A 500 9.38 -12.69 38.30
N PRO A 501 8.46 -12.08 37.52
CA PRO A 501 8.06 -12.64 36.25
C PRO A 501 9.28 -12.82 35.33
N PRO A 502 9.29 -13.83 34.44
CA PRO A 502 10.47 -14.16 33.65
C PRO A 502 10.81 -13.02 32.68
N ARG A 503 11.78 -12.18 33.06
CA ARG A 503 12.32 -11.03 32.31
C ARG A 503 12.69 -11.36 30.85
N THR A 504 12.97 -12.63 30.55
CA THR A 504 13.30 -13.11 29.21
C THR A 504 12.15 -12.98 28.22
N ARG A 505 10.89 -13.16 28.64
CA ARG A 505 9.73 -13.06 27.73
C ARG A 505 9.45 -11.62 27.31
N GLU A 506 9.56 -10.68 28.25
CA GLU A 506 9.43 -9.24 27.98
C GLU A 506 10.55 -8.74 27.06
N GLN A 507 11.79 -9.19 27.29
CA GLN A 507 12.93 -8.87 26.42
C GLN A 507 12.74 -9.43 25.00
N THR A 508 12.26 -10.67 24.85
CA THR A 508 11.96 -11.22 23.51
C THR A 508 10.82 -10.48 22.81
N ALA A 509 9.80 -10.03 23.56
CA ALA A 509 8.69 -9.24 23.02
C ALA A 509 9.15 -7.87 22.52
N LEU A 510 10.02 -7.20 23.30
CA LEU A 510 10.62 -5.92 22.95
C LEU A 510 11.52 -6.03 21.72
N LEU A 511 12.38 -7.06 21.67
CA LEU A 511 13.28 -7.29 20.54
C LEU A 511 12.51 -7.62 19.25
N LEU A 512 11.50 -8.48 19.33
CA LEU A 512 10.70 -8.87 18.16
C LEU A 512 9.80 -7.71 17.68
N SER A 513 9.20 -6.95 18.60
CA SER A 513 8.49 -5.70 18.28
C SER A 513 9.43 -4.68 17.62
N GLY A 514 10.64 -4.48 18.18
CA GLY A 514 11.65 -3.59 17.64
C GLY A 514 12.09 -4.00 16.23
N LEU A 515 12.39 -5.27 16.01
CA LEU A 515 12.81 -5.81 14.71
C LEU A 515 11.71 -5.63 13.65
N CYS A 516 10.46 -5.99 13.98
CA CYS A 516 9.34 -5.81 13.06
C CYS A 516 9.07 -4.33 12.75
N ARG A 517 9.23 -3.43 13.71
CA ARG A 517 9.11 -1.98 13.48
C ARG A 517 10.21 -1.45 12.57
N ILE A 518 11.43 -1.92 12.74
CA ILE A 518 12.56 -1.59 11.87
C ILE A 518 12.29 -2.11 10.46
N ALA A 519 11.81 -3.35 10.31
CA ALA A 519 11.44 -3.90 9.00
C ALA A 519 10.30 -3.11 8.34
N ILE A 520 9.28 -2.71 9.09
CA ILE A 520 8.19 -1.85 8.58
C ILE A 520 8.74 -0.48 8.16
N ALA A 521 9.67 0.10 8.93
CA ALA A 521 10.28 1.37 8.58
C ALA A 521 11.14 1.26 7.31
N PHE A 522 11.92 0.18 7.17
CA PHE A 522 12.68 -0.10 5.94
C PHE A 522 11.79 -0.34 4.73
N LEU A 523 10.62 -0.98 4.91
CA LEU A 523 9.67 -1.20 3.82
C LEU A 523 8.88 0.07 3.46
N ALA A 524 8.82 1.04 4.36
CA ALA A 524 8.19 2.33 4.15
C ALA A 524 9.12 3.39 3.54
N LEU A 525 10.43 3.18 3.63
CA LEU A 525 11.50 3.97 3.00
C LEU A 525 11.78 3.45 1.59
#